data_AF-M3FJQ8-F1
#
_entry.id   AF-M3FJQ8-F1
#
_cell.length_a   1.000
_cell.length_b   1.000
_cell.length_c   1.000
_cell.angle_alpha   90.00
_cell.angle_beta   90.00
_cell.angle_gamma   90.00
#
_symmetry.space_group_name_H-M   'P 1'
#
loop_
_entity.id
_entity.type
_entity.pdbx_description
1 polymer ?
#
loop_
_entity_poly.entity_id
_entity_poly.type
_entity_poly.pdbx_seq_one_letter_code
_entity_poly.pdbx_strand_id
1 'polypeptide(L)'
;MYVRRHSRIHEQVLLSTLFQLTAGSLFVSCITIVPLWGFDFWNRIDKNSFNSAMGVLIAFNITFISLRRLLKYPGAQSSAYILPTTAIVFGILVAFNLMNRAEYSIQVILFGFITTLTWCYIGYFIGHRYRLQRFALVPFGEALEFRETHGTQFVFLQKPDLGKERFDAVVADLRAKNLTPEWEKFLARCTLSRIPVYHTKQIIESLTGRVKIAYLSENEFGSLLPSKFYETVKRFIDFIAALFVF
;
A
#
# COMPACT_ATOMS: atom_id res chain seq x y z
N MET A 1 13.74 -26.83 -6.86
CA MET A 1 13.06 -26.25 -5.68
C MET A 1 12.48 -24.91 -6.11
N TYR A 2 11.16 -24.74 -6.06
CA TYR A 2 10.53 -23.50 -6.54
C TYR A 2 10.72 -22.37 -5.54
N VAL A 3 10.87 -21.13 -6.04
CA VAL A 3 11.13 -19.96 -5.19
C VAL A 3 10.12 -18.88 -5.55
N ARG A 4 9.36 -18.44 -4.55
CA ARG A 4 8.41 -17.34 -4.67
C ARG A 4 9.14 -16.06 -5.10
N ARG A 5 8.54 -15.31 -6.03
CA ARG A 5 9.03 -13.97 -6.39
C ARG A 5 8.92 -13.06 -5.14
N HIS A 6 9.93 -12.21 -4.89
CA HIS A 6 10.06 -11.39 -3.68
C HIS A 6 10.32 -12.11 -2.34
N SER A 7 10.95 -13.30 -2.37
CA SER A 7 11.36 -14.01 -1.15
C SER A 7 12.70 -13.54 -0.56
N ARG A 8 13.38 -12.58 -1.20
CA ARG A 8 14.72 -12.13 -0.77
C ARG A 8 14.59 -11.16 0.39
N ILE A 9 15.37 -11.38 1.44
CA ILE A 9 15.34 -10.60 2.69
C ILE A 9 15.53 -9.10 2.41
N HIS A 10 16.43 -8.72 1.50
CA HIS A 10 16.65 -7.31 1.13
C HIS A 10 15.43 -6.67 0.45
N GLU A 11 14.67 -7.42 -0.36
CA GLU A 11 13.44 -6.91 -0.98
C GLU A 11 12.33 -6.75 0.07
N GLN A 12 12.22 -7.68 1.03
CA GLN A 12 11.25 -7.59 2.12
C GLN A 12 11.56 -6.46 3.10
N VAL A 13 12.84 -6.25 3.43
CA VAL A 13 13.28 -5.16 4.32
C VAL A 13 13.07 -3.81 3.64
N LEU A 14 13.46 -3.65 2.37
CA LEU A 14 13.32 -2.40 1.61
C LEU A 14 11.86 -2.04 1.36
N LEU A 15 10.99 -3.03 1.19
CA LEU A 15 9.53 -2.84 1.04
C LEU A 15 8.79 -2.79 2.37
N SER A 16 9.46 -3.02 3.50
CA SER A 16 8.81 -2.99 4.80
C SER A 16 8.33 -1.57 5.12
N THR A 17 7.12 -1.50 5.69
CA THR A 17 6.48 -0.23 6.04
C THR A 17 7.30 0.56 7.04
N LEU A 18 7.88 -0.14 8.01
CA LEU A 18 8.73 0.42 9.06
C LEU A 18 10.03 0.98 8.48
N PHE A 19 10.72 0.25 7.61
CA PHE A 19 11.97 0.73 7.01
C PHE A 19 11.75 1.99 6.17
N GLN A 20 10.69 2.03 5.36
CA GLN A 20 10.40 3.21 4.54
C GLN A 20 9.96 4.42 5.38
N LEU A 21 9.34 4.20 6.54
CA LEU A 21 8.98 5.25 7.48
C LEU A 21 10.22 5.82 8.19
N THR A 22 11.09 4.93 8.69
CA THR A 22 12.30 5.33 9.43
C THR A 22 13.32 5.99 8.50
N ALA A 23 13.58 5.39 7.34
CA ALA A 23 14.45 5.97 6.32
C ALA A 23 13.92 7.31 5.82
N GLY A 24 12.60 7.41 5.59
CA GLY A 24 11.98 8.67 5.16
C GLY A 24 12.02 9.77 6.23
N SER A 25 11.79 9.42 7.50
CA SER A 25 11.88 10.37 8.61
C SER A 25 13.31 10.89 8.80
N LEU A 26 14.31 10.02 8.67
CA LEU A 26 15.72 10.42 8.68
C LEU A 26 16.04 11.33 7.50
N PHE A 27 15.58 10.97 6.29
CA PHE A 27 15.84 11.73 5.07
C PHE A 27 15.23 13.14 5.12
N VAL A 28 13.97 13.25 5.56
CA VAL A 28 13.29 14.53 5.77
C VAL A 28 13.98 15.38 6.82
N SER A 29 14.45 14.78 7.92
CA SER A 29 15.19 15.51 8.96
C SER A 29 16.53 16.01 8.44
N CYS A 30 17.29 15.19 7.71
CA CYS A 30 18.55 15.61 7.12
C CYS A 30 18.38 16.75 6.10
N ILE A 31 17.39 16.66 5.22
CA ILE A 31 17.18 17.68 4.16
C ILE A 31 16.57 18.96 4.70
N THR A 32 15.78 18.91 5.77
CA THR A 32 15.28 20.15 6.38
C THR A 32 16.35 20.87 7.21
N ILE A 33 17.36 20.17 7.73
CA ILE A 33 18.35 20.74 8.66
C ILE A 33 19.67 21.10 7.95
N VAL A 34 20.22 20.20 7.12
CA VAL A 34 21.58 20.34 6.57
C VAL A 34 21.74 21.47 5.55
N PRO A 35 20.81 21.72 4.60
CA PRO A 35 20.97 22.80 3.63
C PRO A 35 20.89 24.20 4.24
N LEU A 36 20.23 24.35 5.40
CA LEU A 36 20.01 25.65 6.05
C LEU A 36 21.15 26.04 6.99
N TRP A 37 21.75 25.07 7.71
CA TRP A 37 22.80 25.37 8.70
C TRP A 37 24.10 24.57 8.53
N GLY A 38 24.20 23.71 7.51
CA GLY A 38 25.36 22.85 7.28
C GLY A 38 25.56 21.80 8.38
N PHE A 39 26.79 21.31 8.53
CA PHE A 39 27.14 20.33 9.57
C PHE A 39 27.19 20.93 10.99
N ASP A 40 27.29 22.26 11.11
CA ASP A 40 27.28 23.01 12.39
C ASP A 40 25.86 23.37 12.87
N PHE A 41 24.83 22.69 12.35
CA PHE A 41 23.44 23.00 12.68
C PHE A 41 23.14 22.96 14.18
N TRP A 42 23.81 22.08 14.92
CA TRP A 42 23.64 21.94 16.38
C TRP A 42 23.90 23.23 17.15
N ASN A 43 24.80 24.09 16.66
CA ASN A 43 25.16 25.34 17.31
C ASN A 43 24.40 26.55 16.76
N ARG A 44 23.68 26.40 15.64
CA ARG A 44 23.06 27.50 14.90
C ARG A 44 21.54 27.39 14.75
N ILE A 45 20.94 26.28 15.18
CA ILE A 45 19.50 26.09 15.06
C ILE A 45 18.75 27.04 15.99
N ASP A 46 17.95 27.92 15.40
CA ASP A 46 17.04 28.79 16.12
C ASP A 46 15.81 28.01 16.60
N LYS A 47 15.15 28.51 17.67
CA LYS A 47 13.98 27.87 18.26
C LYS A 47 12.84 27.69 17.24
N ASN A 48 12.70 28.60 16.29
CA ASN A 48 11.60 28.65 15.34
C ASN A 48 11.77 27.55 14.29
N SER A 49 12.99 27.40 13.82
CA SER A 49 13.40 26.30 12.97
C SER A 49 13.29 24.94 13.61
N PHE A 50 13.66 24.81 14.89
CA PHE A 50 13.48 23.57 15.63
C PHE A 50 12.00 23.17 15.73
N ASN A 51 11.12 24.12 16.08
CA ASN A 51 9.68 23.90 16.12
C ASN A 51 9.12 23.51 14.74
N SER A 52 9.59 24.19 13.69
CA SER A 52 9.18 23.90 12.31
C SER A 52 9.63 22.51 11.86
N ALA A 53 10.85 22.11 12.17
CA ALA A 53 11.39 20.80 11.84
C ALA A 53 10.62 19.67 12.53
N MET A 54 10.28 19.87 13.81
CA MET A 54 9.42 18.92 14.54
C MET A 54 8.03 18.81 13.90
N GLY A 55 7.43 19.95 13.55
CA GLY A 55 6.16 20.00 12.85
C GLY A 55 6.19 19.27 11.50
N VAL A 56 7.23 19.48 10.71
CA VAL A 56 7.44 18.78 9.43
C VAL A 56 7.60 17.27 9.64
N LEU A 57 8.34 16.83 10.65
CA LEU A 57 8.51 15.41 10.95
C LEU A 57 7.17 14.73 11.29
N ILE A 58 6.34 15.40 12.10
CA ILE A 58 5.00 14.92 12.43
C ILE A 58 4.12 14.88 11.17
N ALA A 59 4.12 15.96 10.37
CA ALA A 59 3.36 16.05 9.13
C ALA A 59 3.76 14.97 8.11
N PHE A 60 5.06 14.67 7.99
CA PHE A 60 5.57 13.59 7.16
C PHE A 60 4.99 12.24 7.59
N ASN A 61 5.05 11.92 8.89
CA ASN A 61 4.55 10.65 9.41
C ASN A 61 3.04 10.49 9.17
N ILE A 62 2.26 11.54 9.43
CA ILE A 62 0.82 11.56 9.17
C ILE A 62 0.53 11.36 7.67
N THR A 63 1.22 12.10 6.80
CA THR A 63 1.06 11.99 5.34
C THR A 63 1.35 10.57 4.86
N PHE A 64 2.47 9.99 5.32
CA PHE A 64 2.90 8.66 4.92
C PHE A 64 1.92 7.56 5.38
N ILE A 65 1.47 7.61 6.63
CA ILE A 65 0.49 6.65 7.17
C ILE A 65 -0.84 6.77 6.42
N SER A 66 -1.29 8.00 6.17
CA SER A 66 -2.54 8.27 5.45
C SER A 66 -2.48 7.74 4.03
N LEU A 67 -1.42 8.04 3.28
CA LEU A 67 -1.23 7.54 1.92
C LEU A 67 -1.15 6.02 1.86
N ARG A 68 -0.49 5.36 2.83
CA ARG A 68 -0.47 3.89 2.87
C ARG A 68 -1.86 3.28 3.08
N ARG A 69 -2.70 3.90 3.89
CA ARG A 69 -4.08 3.43 4.09
C ARG A 69 -4.92 3.64 2.84
N LEU A 70 -4.82 4.81 2.22
CA LEU A 70 -5.56 5.15 1.00
C LEU A 70 -5.16 4.24 -0.18
N LEU A 71 -3.85 4.05 -0.41
CA LEU A 71 -3.31 3.26 -1.51
C LEU A 71 -3.43 1.73 -1.32
N LYS A 72 -3.96 1.28 -0.17
CA LYS A 72 -4.33 -0.13 0.04
C LYS A 72 -5.63 -0.49 -0.69
N TYR A 73 -6.49 0.48 -0.96
CA TYR A 73 -7.74 0.24 -1.67
C TYR A 73 -7.48 0.12 -3.18
N PRO A 74 -7.91 -0.97 -3.84
CA PRO A 74 -7.62 -1.22 -5.25
C PRO A 74 -8.15 -0.13 -6.19
N GLY A 75 -9.25 0.55 -5.84
CA GLY A 75 -9.80 1.68 -6.61
C GLY A 75 -9.09 3.02 -6.41
N ALA A 76 -8.24 3.16 -5.38
CA ALA A 76 -7.58 4.41 -5.03
C ALA A 76 -6.07 4.42 -5.38
N GLN A 77 -5.59 3.46 -6.18
CA GLN A 77 -4.17 3.33 -6.54
C GLN A 77 -3.66 4.40 -7.53
N SER A 78 -4.21 5.61 -7.51
CA SER A 78 -3.74 6.71 -8.34
C SER A 78 -2.66 7.52 -7.63
N SER A 79 -1.57 7.81 -8.33
CA SER A 79 -0.55 8.77 -7.88
C SER A 79 -1.12 10.17 -7.63
N ALA A 80 -2.30 10.46 -8.19
CA ALA A 80 -3.02 11.71 -8.03
C ALA A 80 -3.40 12.01 -6.58
N TYR A 81 -3.47 11.02 -5.67
CA TYR A 81 -3.78 11.25 -4.25
C TYR A 81 -2.59 11.75 -3.43
N ILE A 82 -1.36 11.65 -3.93
CA ILE A 82 -0.15 12.00 -3.18
C ILE A 82 -0.10 13.50 -2.90
N LEU A 83 -0.23 14.31 -3.95
CA LEU A 83 -0.21 15.76 -3.86
C LEU A 83 -1.31 16.34 -2.95
N PRO A 84 -2.61 16.04 -3.12
CA PRO A 84 -3.66 16.60 -2.27
C PRO A 84 -3.53 16.15 -0.82
N THR A 85 -3.16 14.90 -0.56
CA THR A 85 -2.96 14.42 0.83
C THR A 85 -1.82 15.18 1.51
N THR A 86 -0.69 15.34 0.82
CA THR A 86 0.47 16.08 1.35
C THR A 86 0.10 17.56 1.56
N ALA A 87 -0.61 18.17 0.62
CA ALA A 87 -1.05 19.56 0.71
C ALA A 87 -2.01 19.80 1.88
N ILE A 88 -2.96 18.90 2.13
CA ILE A 88 -3.89 19.00 3.26
C ILE A 88 -3.13 18.92 4.58
N VAL A 89 -2.25 17.94 4.75
CA VAL A 89 -1.52 17.75 6.02
C VAL A 89 -0.58 18.93 6.30
N PHE A 90 0.14 19.42 5.30
CA PHE A 90 0.99 20.61 5.46
C PHE A 90 0.18 21.90 5.61
N GLY A 91 -1.00 21.99 4.97
CA GLY A 91 -1.95 23.08 5.20
C GLY A 91 -2.43 23.14 6.65
N ILE A 92 -2.74 21.98 7.25
CA ILE A 92 -3.07 21.86 8.68
C ILE A 92 -1.88 22.28 9.55
N LEU A 93 -0.65 21.88 9.20
CA LEU A 93 0.56 22.30 9.93
C LEU A 93 0.71 23.83 9.92
N VAL A 94 0.57 24.47 8.75
CA VAL A 94 0.66 25.93 8.62
C VAL A 94 -0.47 26.62 9.38
N ALA A 95 -1.72 26.14 9.22
CA ALA A 95 -2.87 26.68 9.95
C ALA A 95 -2.68 26.59 11.47
N PHE A 96 -2.16 25.47 11.97
CA PHE A 96 -1.85 25.28 13.38
C PHE A 96 -0.80 26.27 13.89
N ASN A 97 0.27 26.51 13.12
CA ASN A 97 1.28 27.50 13.49
C ASN A 97 0.70 28.93 13.50
N LEU A 98 -0.14 29.27 12.52
CA LEU A 98 -0.80 30.58 12.44
C LEU A 98 -1.78 30.81 13.60
N MET A 99 -2.60 29.80 13.94
CA MET A 99 -3.56 29.88 15.05
C MET A 99 -2.87 30.08 16.41
N ASN A 100 -1.77 29.36 16.64
CA ASN A 100 -0.99 29.48 17.88
C ASN A 100 -0.05 30.70 17.88
N ARG A 101 0.00 31.47 16.79
CA ARG A 101 1.00 32.54 16.56
C ARG A 101 2.43 32.06 16.87
N ALA A 102 2.71 30.79 16.58
CA ALA A 102 4.03 30.22 16.79
C ALA A 102 5.00 30.83 15.76
N GLU A 103 6.22 31.12 16.18
CA GLU A 103 7.27 31.52 15.24
C GLU A 103 7.73 30.27 14.46
N TYR A 104 7.70 30.35 13.13
CA TYR A 104 8.08 29.24 12.25
C TYR A 104 8.95 29.71 11.09
N SER A 105 9.75 28.79 10.55
CA SER A 105 10.60 29.02 9.38
C SER A 105 9.90 28.50 8.13
N ILE A 106 9.51 29.43 7.24
CA ILE A 106 8.89 29.11 5.95
C ILE A 106 9.80 28.20 5.13
N GLN A 107 11.11 28.43 5.16
CA GLN A 107 12.09 27.65 4.41
C GLN A 107 12.08 26.18 4.86
N VAL A 108 12.09 25.92 6.17
CA VAL A 108 12.04 24.56 6.74
C VAL A 108 10.75 23.84 6.32
N ILE A 109 9.60 24.53 6.40
CA ILE A 109 8.31 23.94 6.02
C ILE A 109 8.27 23.64 4.51
N LEU A 110 8.77 24.54 3.67
CA LEU A 110 8.77 24.39 2.22
C LEU A 110 9.70 23.27 1.75
N PHE A 111 10.93 23.19 2.27
CA PHE A 111 11.82 22.06 1.99
C PHE A 111 11.26 20.73 2.52
N GLY A 112 10.64 20.77 3.70
CA GLY A 112 9.93 19.62 4.29
C GLY A 112 8.80 19.10 3.39
N PHE A 113 8.00 20.02 2.84
CA PHE A 113 6.90 19.70 1.93
C PHE A 113 7.42 19.04 0.64
N ILE A 114 8.40 19.66 -0.03
CA ILE A 114 8.98 19.13 -1.27
C ILE A 114 9.59 17.76 -1.03
N THR A 115 10.36 17.61 0.05
CA THR A 115 11.02 16.33 0.38
C THR A 115 10.01 15.24 0.68
N THR A 116 8.96 15.55 1.45
CA THR A 116 7.86 14.61 1.74
C THR A 116 7.17 14.17 0.44
N LEU A 117 6.85 15.13 -0.43
CA LEU A 117 6.22 14.87 -1.70
C LEU A 117 7.08 13.95 -2.57
N THR A 118 8.36 14.28 -2.74
CA THR A 118 9.32 13.47 -3.51
C THR A 118 9.48 12.07 -2.92
N TRP A 119 9.62 11.94 -1.60
CA TRP A 119 9.74 10.64 -0.93
C TRP A 119 8.49 9.77 -1.15
N CYS A 120 7.30 10.36 -1.01
CA CYS A 120 6.05 9.65 -1.23
C CYS A 120 5.86 9.22 -2.69
N TYR A 121 6.25 10.06 -3.67
CA TYR A 121 6.26 9.67 -5.08
C TYR A 121 7.26 8.54 -5.37
N ILE A 122 8.49 8.64 -4.87
CA ILE A 122 9.50 7.59 -5.01
C ILE A 122 8.98 6.28 -4.41
N GLY A 123 8.45 6.32 -3.18
CA GLY A 123 7.85 5.17 -2.52
C GLY A 123 6.68 4.57 -3.30
N TYR A 124 5.84 5.41 -3.90
CA TYR A 124 4.74 4.99 -4.77
C TYR A 124 5.24 4.31 -6.04
N PHE A 125 6.18 4.91 -6.79
CA PHE A 125 6.67 4.35 -8.05
C PHE A 125 7.48 3.07 -7.84
N ILE A 126 8.34 3.04 -6.82
CA ILE A 126 9.04 1.82 -6.38
C ILE A 126 7.98 0.77 -6.03
N GLY A 127 7.05 1.09 -5.13
CA GLY A 127 5.97 0.18 -4.74
C GLY A 127 5.13 -0.33 -5.92
N HIS A 128 4.84 0.52 -6.90
CA HIS A 128 4.08 0.16 -8.10
C HIS A 128 4.86 -0.81 -9.01
N ARG A 129 6.15 -0.57 -9.22
CA ARG A 129 7.02 -1.47 -10.00
C ARG A 129 7.16 -2.85 -9.34
N TYR A 130 7.20 -2.90 -8.01
CA TYR A 130 7.20 -4.15 -7.24
C TYR A 130 5.80 -4.77 -7.06
N ARG A 131 4.72 -4.06 -7.45
CA ARG A 131 3.33 -4.53 -7.39
C ARG A 131 2.83 -5.19 -8.67
N LEU A 132 3.61 -5.22 -9.76
CA LEU A 132 3.24 -5.96 -10.98
C LEU A 132 3.24 -7.47 -10.69
N GLN A 133 2.08 -7.97 -10.26
CA GLN A 133 1.87 -9.37 -9.88
C GLN A 133 1.95 -10.24 -11.13
N ARG A 134 2.80 -11.27 -11.09
CA ARG A 134 2.88 -12.30 -12.11
C ARG A 134 2.23 -13.57 -11.58
N PHE A 135 1.09 -13.93 -12.15
CA PHE A 135 0.36 -15.14 -11.81
C PHE A 135 0.57 -16.21 -12.88
N ALA A 136 0.87 -17.43 -12.43
CA ALA A 136 0.89 -18.61 -13.31
C ALA A 136 -0.53 -19.20 -13.36
N LEU A 137 -1.16 -19.21 -14.53
CA LEU A 137 -2.48 -19.79 -14.74
C LEU A 137 -2.36 -21.26 -15.14
N VAL A 138 -3.12 -22.11 -14.46
CA VAL A 138 -3.33 -23.49 -14.87
C VAL A 138 -4.36 -23.52 -16.03
N PRO A 139 -4.10 -24.24 -17.13
CA PRO A 139 -4.93 -24.19 -18.34
C PRO A 139 -6.21 -25.04 -18.25
N PHE A 140 -7.00 -24.89 -17.18
CA PHE A 140 -8.29 -25.58 -17.01
C PHE A 140 -9.39 -24.67 -16.47
N GLY A 141 -10.63 -24.95 -16.85
CA GLY A 141 -11.83 -24.33 -16.28
C GLY A 141 -11.88 -22.81 -16.49
N GLU A 142 -12.40 -22.10 -15.49
CA GLU A 142 -12.56 -20.63 -15.53
C GLU A 142 -11.23 -19.86 -15.63
N ALA A 143 -10.09 -20.53 -15.44
CA ALA A 143 -8.78 -19.89 -15.54
C ALA A 143 -8.45 -19.43 -16.98
N LEU A 144 -9.09 -20.02 -18.00
CA LEU A 144 -8.94 -19.68 -19.41
C LEU A 144 -9.61 -18.34 -19.78
N GLU A 145 -10.58 -17.89 -19.00
CA GLU A 145 -11.31 -16.64 -19.25
C GLU A 145 -10.56 -15.39 -18.76
N PHE A 146 -9.45 -15.57 -18.04
CA PHE A 146 -8.62 -14.46 -17.59
C PHE A 146 -7.99 -13.71 -18.77
N ARG A 147 -8.37 -12.45 -18.92
CA ARG A 147 -7.68 -11.50 -19.80
C ARG A 147 -6.67 -10.69 -19.00
N GLU A 148 -5.58 -10.31 -19.66
CA GLU A 148 -4.62 -9.36 -19.10
C GLU A 148 -5.38 -8.11 -18.60
N THR A 149 -5.18 -7.81 -17.33
CA THR A 149 -5.82 -6.68 -16.65
C THR A 149 -4.71 -5.73 -16.22
N HIS A 150 -4.95 -4.42 -16.27
CA HIS A 150 -3.94 -3.41 -15.92
C HIS A 150 -3.25 -3.71 -14.59
N GLY A 151 -1.92 -3.86 -14.62
CA GLY A 151 -1.10 -4.09 -13.43
C GLY A 151 -0.91 -5.56 -13.03
N THR A 152 -1.48 -6.53 -13.74
CA THR A 152 -1.32 -7.97 -13.46
C THR A 152 -0.99 -8.73 -14.74
N GLN A 153 0.12 -9.47 -14.73
CA GLN A 153 0.51 -10.31 -15.85
C GLN A 153 0.12 -11.76 -15.56
N PHE A 154 -0.72 -12.30 -16.42
CA PHE A 154 -1.16 -13.69 -16.37
C PHE A 154 -0.38 -14.51 -17.40
N VAL A 155 0.27 -15.58 -16.96
CA VAL A 155 1.03 -16.47 -17.84
C VAL A 155 0.43 -17.87 -17.77
N PHE A 156 -0.11 -18.35 -18.88
CA PHE A 156 -0.62 -19.71 -18.99
C PHE A 156 0.53 -20.72 -18.96
N LEU A 157 0.48 -21.66 -18.02
CA LEU A 157 1.43 -22.76 -17.95
C LEU A 157 1.05 -23.82 -19.00
N GLN A 158 2.00 -24.18 -19.86
CA GLN A 158 1.81 -25.24 -20.85
C GLN A 158 2.01 -26.66 -20.27
N LYS A 159 2.73 -26.75 -19.14
CA LYS A 159 3.08 -28.00 -18.47
C LYS A 159 3.00 -27.80 -16.95
N PRO A 160 2.82 -28.88 -16.15
CA PRO A 160 2.75 -28.83 -14.68
C PRO A 160 4.14 -28.59 -14.04
N ASP A 161 4.79 -27.51 -14.47
CA ASP A 161 6.14 -27.10 -14.07
C ASP A 161 6.29 -25.58 -14.27
N LEU A 162 6.77 -24.89 -13.23
CA LEU A 162 7.06 -23.44 -13.28
C LEU A 162 8.35 -23.14 -14.05
N GLY A 163 9.15 -24.16 -14.37
CA GLY A 163 10.42 -24.01 -15.06
C GLY A 163 11.43 -23.18 -14.25
N LYS A 164 12.13 -22.26 -14.92
CA LYS A 164 13.06 -21.30 -14.29
C LYS A 164 12.41 -19.96 -13.96
N GLU A 165 11.15 -19.76 -14.33
CA GLU A 165 10.45 -18.50 -14.10
C GLU A 165 9.92 -18.42 -12.67
N ARG A 166 9.80 -17.19 -12.17
CA ARG A 166 9.33 -16.91 -10.81
C ARG A 166 7.99 -16.22 -10.87
N PHE A 167 7.03 -16.81 -10.20
CA PHE A 167 5.67 -16.30 -10.08
C PHE A 167 5.38 -15.89 -8.64
N ASP A 168 4.45 -14.96 -8.48
CA ASP A 168 3.99 -14.46 -7.19
C ASP A 168 2.99 -15.45 -6.56
N ALA A 169 2.15 -16.09 -7.39
CA ALA A 169 1.25 -17.18 -7.04
C ALA A 169 0.88 -18.03 -8.27
N VAL A 170 0.33 -19.22 -8.01
CA VAL A 170 -0.33 -20.05 -9.02
C VAL A 170 -1.84 -19.87 -8.88
N VAL A 171 -2.54 -19.69 -10.00
CA VAL A 171 -3.99 -19.52 -10.04
C VAL A 171 -4.58 -20.70 -10.80
N ALA A 172 -5.48 -21.41 -10.15
CA ALA A 172 -6.13 -22.59 -10.70
C ALA A 172 -7.63 -22.57 -10.40
N ASP A 173 -8.42 -23.13 -11.29
CA ASP A 173 -9.80 -23.48 -10.96
C ASP A 173 -9.78 -24.82 -10.20
N LEU A 174 -9.83 -24.74 -8.87
CA LEU A 174 -9.75 -25.92 -8.01
C LEU A 174 -11.02 -26.79 -8.08
N ARG A 175 -12.09 -26.29 -8.73
CA ARG A 175 -13.36 -26.99 -8.92
C ARG A 175 -13.48 -27.61 -10.33
N ALA A 176 -12.48 -27.40 -11.19
CA ALA A 176 -12.51 -27.93 -12.55
C ALA A 176 -12.49 -29.46 -12.54
N LYS A 177 -13.54 -30.09 -13.10
CA LYS A 177 -13.63 -31.56 -13.23
C LYS A 177 -12.55 -32.18 -14.13
N ASN A 178 -11.90 -31.36 -14.96
CA ASN A 178 -10.90 -31.78 -15.93
C ASN A 178 -9.46 -31.69 -15.40
N LEU A 179 -9.28 -31.43 -14.11
CA LEU A 179 -7.97 -31.33 -13.49
C LEU A 179 -7.32 -32.72 -13.42
N THR A 180 -6.27 -32.96 -14.20
CA THR A 180 -5.60 -34.26 -14.19
C THR A 180 -4.75 -34.45 -12.92
N PRO A 181 -4.46 -35.70 -12.50
CA PRO A 181 -3.65 -35.98 -11.30
C PRO A 181 -2.25 -35.35 -11.30
N GLU A 182 -1.65 -35.15 -12.48
CA GLU A 182 -0.34 -34.50 -12.61
C GLU A 182 -0.36 -33.04 -12.16
N TRP A 183 -1.45 -32.33 -12.50
CA TRP A 183 -1.66 -30.94 -12.12
C TRP A 183 -2.00 -30.80 -10.64
N GLU A 184 -2.77 -31.73 -10.07
CA GLU A 184 -3.00 -31.78 -8.61
C GLU A 184 -1.68 -31.95 -7.83
N LYS A 185 -0.83 -32.88 -8.27
CA LYS A 185 0.49 -33.10 -7.69
C LYS A 185 1.39 -31.87 -7.81
N PHE A 186 1.30 -31.15 -8.93
CA PHE A 186 2.00 -29.89 -9.13
C PHE A 186 1.53 -28.79 -8.17
N LEU A 187 0.22 -28.60 -8.03
CA LEU A 187 -0.35 -27.63 -7.09
C LEU A 187 0.07 -27.94 -5.64
N ALA A 188 0.02 -29.21 -5.24
CA ALA A 188 0.51 -29.65 -3.94
C ALA A 188 2.00 -29.33 -3.73
N ARG A 189 2.84 -29.59 -4.74
CA ARG A 189 4.27 -29.24 -4.70
C ARG A 189 4.52 -27.73 -4.60
N CYS A 190 3.71 -26.91 -5.27
CA CYS A 190 3.78 -25.45 -5.16
C CYS A 190 3.45 -24.99 -3.74
N THR A 191 2.38 -25.51 -3.15
CA THR A 191 1.98 -25.23 -1.76
C THR A 191 3.07 -25.62 -0.76
N LEU A 192 3.64 -26.83 -0.90
CA LEU A 192 4.76 -27.29 -0.06
C LEU A 192 6.02 -26.43 -0.24
N SER A 193 6.21 -25.83 -1.41
CA SER A 193 7.31 -24.90 -1.70
C SER A 193 7.02 -23.45 -1.28
N ARG A 194 5.94 -23.21 -0.50
CA ARG A 194 5.50 -21.88 -0.06
C ARG A 194 5.15 -20.91 -1.20
N ILE A 195 4.73 -21.45 -2.33
CA ILE A 195 4.12 -20.66 -3.42
C ILE A 195 2.61 -20.73 -3.21
N PRO A 196 1.93 -19.59 -2.99
CA PRO A 196 0.49 -19.59 -2.76
C PRO A 196 -0.24 -20.07 -4.02
N VAL A 197 -1.25 -20.91 -3.80
CA VAL A 197 -2.17 -21.37 -4.84
C VAL A 197 -3.53 -20.74 -4.55
N TYR A 198 -4.03 -19.93 -5.47
CA TYR A 198 -5.32 -19.23 -5.34
C TYR A 198 -6.35 -19.81 -6.30
N HIS A 199 -7.61 -19.77 -5.89
CA HIS A 199 -8.71 -20.05 -6.80
C HIS A 199 -8.93 -18.87 -7.76
N THR A 200 -9.29 -19.14 -9.01
CA THR A 200 -9.71 -18.14 -10.02
C THR A 200 -10.61 -17.04 -9.44
N LYS A 201 -11.70 -17.44 -8.77
CA LYS A 201 -12.65 -16.56 -8.10
C LYS A 201 -12.00 -15.55 -7.16
N GLN A 202 -11.09 -15.97 -6.28
CA GLN A 202 -10.42 -15.08 -5.32
C GLN A 202 -9.62 -13.97 -6.00
N ILE A 203 -8.98 -14.27 -7.13
CA ILE A 203 -8.22 -13.28 -7.91
C ILE A 203 -9.16 -12.30 -8.62
N ILE A 204 -10.26 -12.78 -9.21
CA ILE A 204 -11.26 -11.91 -9.84
C ILE A 204 -11.85 -10.96 -8.80
N GLU A 205 -12.19 -11.45 -7.62
CA GLU A 205 -12.73 -10.63 -6.53
C GLU A 205 -11.74 -9.56 -6.06
N SER A 206 -10.46 -9.93 -5.89
CA SER A 206 -9.43 -8.98 -5.50
C SER A 206 -9.13 -7.91 -6.58
N LEU A 207 -9.21 -8.27 -7.85
CA LEU A 207 -8.90 -7.36 -8.96
C LEU A 207 -10.07 -6.44 -9.30
N THR A 208 -11.29 -6.98 -9.32
CA THR A 208 -12.49 -6.22 -9.70
C THR A 208 -13.15 -5.55 -8.51
N GLY A 209 -12.86 -5.98 -7.28
CA GLY A 209 -13.58 -5.59 -6.08
C GLY A 209 -15.03 -6.08 -6.04
N ARG A 210 -15.45 -6.92 -7.00
CA ARG A 210 -16.80 -7.46 -7.11
C ARG A 210 -16.80 -8.91 -6.67
N VAL A 211 -17.64 -9.24 -5.69
CA VAL A 211 -17.84 -10.62 -5.20
C VAL A 211 -18.88 -11.31 -6.06
N LYS A 212 -18.49 -12.37 -6.79
CA LYS A 212 -19.44 -13.18 -7.56
C LYS A 212 -19.97 -14.29 -6.66
N ILE A 213 -21.04 -14.02 -5.93
CA ILE A 213 -21.66 -15.01 -5.03
C ILE A 213 -22.39 -16.06 -5.88
N ALA A 214 -21.85 -17.28 -5.93
CA ALA A 214 -22.50 -18.41 -6.61
C ALA A 214 -23.53 -19.08 -5.70
N TYR A 215 -23.26 -19.10 -4.39
CA TYR A 215 -24.14 -19.64 -3.36
C TYR A 215 -24.13 -18.71 -2.14
N LEU A 216 -25.31 -18.43 -1.58
CA LEU A 216 -25.48 -17.56 -0.42
C LEU A 216 -24.73 -18.07 0.83
N SER A 217 -24.45 -19.37 0.89
CA SER A 217 -23.70 -20.05 1.95
C SER A 217 -22.19 -19.82 1.91
N GLU A 218 -21.64 -19.29 0.80
CA GLU A 218 -20.20 -18.97 0.68
C GLU A 218 -19.83 -17.61 1.27
N ASN A 219 -20.75 -16.96 2.01
CA ASN A 219 -20.50 -15.65 2.57
C ASN A 219 -19.49 -15.73 3.73
N GLU A 220 -18.21 -15.42 3.46
CA GLU A 220 -17.19 -15.25 4.52
C GLU A 220 -17.46 -13.99 5.38
N PHE A 221 -18.35 -13.10 4.95
CA PHE A 221 -18.92 -12.06 5.80
C PHE A 221 -19.93 -12.70 6.75
N GLY A 222 -19.43 -13.27 7.85
CA GLY A 222 -20.27 -13.61 9.00
C GLY A 222 -21.13 -12.40 9.37
N SER A 223 -22.43 -12.51 9.10
CA SER A 223 -23.47 -11.46 9.17
C SER A 223 -23.33 -10.30 8.17
N LEU A 224 -24.46 -9.86 7.61
CA LEU A 224 -24.62 -8.70 6.71
C LEU A 224 -24.43 -7.35 7.44
N LEU A 225 -23.76 -7.34 8.59
CA LEU A 225 -23.57 -6.14 9.38
C LEU A 225 -22.49 -5.25 8.72
N PRO A 226 -22.70 -3.93 8.68
CA PRO A 226 -21.71 -3.00 8.15
C PRO A 226 -20.40 -3.11 8.94
N SER A 227 -19.29 -2.72 8.30
CA SER A 227 -17.97 -2.81 8.96
C SER A 227 -17.95 -2.00 10.25
N LYS A 228 -17.39 -2.55 11.34
CA LYS A 228 -17.24 -1.87 12.64
C LYS A 228 -16.58 -0.49 12.53
N PHE A 229 -15.67 -0.32 11.56
CA PHE A 229 -15.03 0.97 11.29
C PHE A 229 -16.03 2.00 10.78
N TYR A 230 -16.87 1.64 9.81
CA TYR A 230 -17.93 2.50 9.31
C TYR A 230 -18.92 2.88 10.43
N GLU A 231 -19.34 1.92 11.25
CA GLU A 231 -20.22 2.19 12.40
C GLU A 231 -19.60 3.17 13.39
N THR A 232 -18.30 3.01 13.70
CA THR A 232 -17.59 3.89 14.62
C THR A 232 -17.48 5.32 14.05
N VAL A 233 -17.12 5.45 12.77
CA VAL A 233 -17.01 6.75 12.10
C VAL A 233 -18.37 7.43 12.02
N LYS A 234 -19.42 6.70 11.61
CA LYS A 234 -20.78 7.23 11.53
C LYS A 234 -21.27 7.73 12.89
N ARG A 235 -21.03 6.96 13.95
CA ARG A 235 -21.38 7.34 15.32
C ARG A 235 -20.65 8.58 15.81
N PHE A 236 -19.40 8.79 15.41
CA PHE A 236 -18.64 10.01 15.74
C PHE A 236 -19.18 11.23 14.98
N ILE A 237 -19.52 11.07 13.70
CA ILE A 237 -20.16 12.12 12.89
C ILE A 237 -21.52 12.50 13.48
N ASP A 238 -22.35 11.52 13.83
CA ASP A 238 -23.68 11.76 14.41
C ASP A 238 -23.57 12.48 15.77
N PHE A 239 -22.55 12.15 16.57
CA PHE A 239 -22.28 12.84 17.83
C PHE A 239 -21.88 14.31 17.63
N ILE A 240 -20.96 14.58 16.69
CA ILE A 240 -20.55 15.96 16.36
C ILE A 240 -21.74 16.75 15.81
N ALA A 241 -22.50 16.17 14.89
CA ALA A 241 -23.67 16.81 14.31
C ALA A 241 -24.72 17.15 15.37
N ALA A 242 -24.96 16.25 16.33
CA ALA A 242 -25.86 16.52 17.46
C ALA A 242 -25.36 17.68 18.34
N LEU A 243 -24.05 17.80 18.54
CA LEU A 243 -23.43 18.88 19.33
C LEU A 243 -23.52 20.25 18.64
N PHE A 244 -23.55 20.29 17.31
CA PHE A 244 -23.71 21.54 16.54
C PHE A 244 -25.17 21.95 16.33
N VAL A 245 -26.12 21.03 16.46
CA VAL A 245 -27.56 21.30 16.33
C VAL A 245 -28.18 21.73 17.67
N PHE A 246 -27.47 21.54 18.79
CA PHE A 246 -27.86 21.98 20.13
C PHE A 246 -27.23 23.31 20.54
#